data_AF-C8PSW8-F1
#
_entry.id   AF-C8PSW8-F1
#
_cell.length_a   1.000
_cell.length_b   1.000
_cell.length_c   1.000
_cell.angle_alpha   90.00
_cell.angle_beta   90.00
_cell.angle_gamma   90.00
#
_symmetry.space_group_name_H-M   'P 1'
#
loop_
_entity.id
_entity.type
_entity.pdbx_description
1 polymer ?
#
loop_
_entity_poly.entity_id
_entity_poly.type
_entity_poly.pdbx_seq_one_letter_code
_entity_poly.pdbx_strand_id
1 'polypeptide(L)'
;MPQDFVHLHVHSDYSLLDGASSIKKLISTAKNLGQTALALTDHGNMFAALRFFRECKAQGIKPVIGCEVYVANGSRFGKPENTNTGVRKYFHLILLAETEIGYRNLMVLCSKGYTEGMYYKPRIDEELLTQYSEGLICLSACLAGELPSLLLQGKQAEAEAHVRRYRSIFGINNYFIELQKHGIADEEKAAPMLIEMARKLGVPMVVTNDAHYAEQKDAVAQDILLCIGTKKTVPTPTA
;
A
#
# COMPACT_ATOMS: atom_id res chain seq x y z
N MET A 1 -13.14 22.45 -13.35
CA MET A 1 -11.66 22.42 -13.48
C MET A 1 -11.26 20.96 -13.57
N PRO A 2 -10.34 20.54 -14.45
CA PRO A 2 -9.74 19.22 -14.32
C PRO A 2 -9.19 19.15 -12.89
N GLN A 3 -9.68 18.19 -12.11
CA GLN A 3 -9.30 18.08 -10.72
C GLN A 3 -7.90 17.46 -10.71
N ASP A 4 -6.90 18.23 -10.28
CA ASP A 4 -5.54 17.74 -10.17
C ASP A 4 -5.53 16.49 -9.26
N PHE A 5 -5.12 15.36 -9.81
CA PHE A 5 -5.06 14.08 -9.12
C PHE A 5 -3.69 13.44 -9.32
N VAL A 6 -3.18 12.80 -8.27
CA VAL A 6 -1.88 12.11 -8.25
C VAL A 6 -2.10 10.75 -7.60
N HIS A 7 -1.72 9.67 -8.27
CA HIS A 7 -1.74 8.36 -7.63
C HIS A 7 -0.64 8.24 -6.58
N LEU A 8 -1.04 7.89 -5.35
CA LEU A 8 -0.14 7.68 -4.20
C LEU A 8 0.04 6.21 -3.80
N HIS A 9 -0.70 5.30 -4.43
CA HIS A 9 -0.66 3.86 -4.21
C HIS A 9 -0.62 3.17 -5.59
N VAL A 10 0.58 2.78 -6.01
CA VAL A 10 0.88 2.29 -7.37
C VAL A 10 1.97 1.22 -7.31
N HIS A 11 1.70 0.11 -7.99
CA HIS A 11 2.57 -1.05 -8.11
C HIS A 11 3.18 -1.12 -9.50
N SER A 12 4.50 -1.35 -9.57
CA SER A 12 5.23 -1.63 -10.80
C SER A 12 5.48 -3.12 -10.98
N ASP A 13 6.15 -3.47 -12.07
CA ASP A 13 6.70 -4.80 -12.32
C ASP A 13 7.71 -5.30 -11.27
N TYR A 14 8.07 -4.47 -10.28
CA TYR A 14 8.87 -4.85 -9.11
C TYR A 14 8.03 -5.29 -7.90
N SER A 15 6.70 -5.14 -7.96
CA SER A 15 5.76 -5.95 -7.18
C SER A 15 5.66 -7.33 -7.82
N LEU A 16 6.71 -8.14 -7.61
CA LEU A 16 6.94 -9.38 -8.35
C LEU A 16 5.72 -10.31 -8.31
N LEU A 17 5.32 -10.79 -9.50
CA LEU A 17 4.17 -11.68 -9.73
C LEU A 17 2.80 -11.06 -9.44
N ASP A 18 2.70 -9.73 -9.36
CA ASP A 18 1.44 -9.00 -9.20
C ASP A 18 1.37 -7.78 -10.11
N GLY A 19 2.27 -6.81 -9.93
CA GLY A 19 2.30 -5.61 -10.76
C GLY A 19 2.74 -5.93 -12.19
N ALA A 20 1.96 -5.46 -13.16
CA ALA A 20 2.11 -5.85 -14.58
C ALA A 20 2.69 -4.74 -15.46
N SER A 21 2.96 -3.56 -14.91
CA SER A 21 3.40 -2.40 -15.69
C SER A 21 4.81 -1.96 -15.36
N SER A 22 5.62 -1.84 -16.42
CA SER A 22 6.95 -1.26 -16.30
C SER A 22 6.89 0.18 -15.78
N ILE A 23 7.90 0.57 -15.00
CA ILE A 23 8.12 1.94 -14.52
C ILE A 23 7.94 2.98 -15.63
N LYS A 24 8.54 2.75 -16.80
CA LYS A 24 8.48 3.70 -17.93
C LYS A 24 7.05 3.91 -18.41
N LYS A 25 6.26 2.83 -18.54
CA LYS A 25 4.86 2.86 -18.98
C LYS A 25 3.97 3.57 -17.96
N LEU A 26 4.16 3.28 -16.66
CA LEU A 26 3.42 3.94 -15.57
C LEU A 26 3.61 5.46 -15.62
N ILE A 27 4.87 5.90 -15.67
CA ILE A 27 5.21 7.33 -15.67
C ILE A 27 4.69 8.02 -16.94
N SER A 28 4.84 7.41 -18.12
CA SER A 28 4.32 8.00 -19.37
C SER A 28 2.79 8.09 -19.35
N THR A 29 2.11 7.11 -18.75
CA THR A 29 0.65 7.11 -18.64
C THR A 29 0.18 8.19 -17.68
N ALA A 30 0.79 8.31 -16.50
CA ALA A 30 0.48 9.39 -15.55
C ALA A 30 0.67 10.77 -16.19
N LYS A 31 1.77 10.96 -16.94
CA LYS A 31 2.03 12.20 -17.68
C LYS A 31 0.95 12.48 -18.73
N ASN A 32 0.56 11.49 -19.52
CA ASN A 32 -0.47 11.63 -20.55
C ASN A 32 -1.85 11.95 -19.97
N LEU A 33 -2.11 11.51 -18.73
CA LEU A 33 -3.31 11.85 -17.95
C LEU A 33 -3.23 13.22 -17.27
N GLY A 34 -2.14 13.97 -17.48
CA GLY A 34 -1.95 15.32 -16.92
C GLY A 34 -1.45 15.36 -15.47
N GLN A 35 -1.05 14.23 -14.89
CA GLN A 35 -0.51 14.21 -13.52
C GLN A 35 0.89 14.83 -13.49
N THR A 36 1.19 15.58 -12.43
CA THR A 36 2.49 16.23 -12.24
C THR A 36 3.43 15.47 -11.29
N ALA A 37 2.88 14.49 -10.57
CA ALA A 37 3.59 13.62 -9.65
C ALA A 37 3.06 12.19 -9.76
N LEU A 38 3.85 11.23 -9.27
CA LEU A 38 3.46 9.83 -9.17
C LEU A 38 4.19 9.20 -7.98
N ALA A 39 3.48 8.39 -7.18
CA ALA A 39 4.14 7.54 -6.19
C ALA A 39 4.48 6.15 -6.75
N LEU A 40 5.46 5.52 -6.13
CA LEU A 40 5.72 4.09 -6.29
C LEU A 40 5.69 3.42 -4.91
N THR A 41 4.82 2.43 -4.74
CA THR A 41 4.56 1.76 -3.46
C THR A 41 4.58 0.24 -3.65
N ASP A 42 5.66 -0.29 -4.22
CA ASP A 42 5.76 -1.73 -4.48
C ASP A 42 5.66 -2.58 -3.20
N HIS A 43 5.21 -3.83 -3.36
CA HIS A 43 4.97 -4.76 -2.27
C HIS A 43 6.25 -5.14 -1.50
N GLY A 44 6.40 -4.60 -0.29
CA GLY A 44 7.41 -4.98 0.69
C GLY A 44 8.85 -4.74 0.23
N ASN A 45 9.07 -3.92 -0.80
CA ASN A 45 10.40 -3.71 -1.36
C ASN A 45 10.58 -2.32 -1.98
N MET A 46 11.84 -1.92 -2.16
CA MET A 46 12.23 -0.67 -2.85
C MET A 46 13.12 -0.94 -4.07
N PHE A 47 13.01 -2.12 -4.69
CA PHE A 47 13.93 -2.56 -5.75
C PHE A 47 13.97 -1.58 -6.94
N ALA A 48 12.82 -0.99 -7.25
CA ALA A 48 12.63 -0.04 -8.34
C ALA A 48 13.00 1.41 -8.01
N ALA A 49 13.22 1.77 -6.74
CA ALA A 49 13.19 3.17 -6.30
C ALA A 49 14.13 4.09 -7.09
N LEU A 50 15.39 3.69 -7.29
CA LEU A 50 16.36 4.48 -8.05
C LEU A 50 15.99 4.59 -9.55
N ARG A 51 15.49 3.51 -10.14
CA ARG A 51 15.08 3.48 -11.54
C ARG A 51 13.86 4.38 -11.77
N PHE A 52 12.88 4.29 -10.88
CA PHE A 52 11.69 5.13 -10.86
C PHE A 52 12.03 6.61 -10.71
N PHE A 53 12.90 6.95 -9.75
CA PHE A 53 13.35 8.32 -9.56
C PHE A 53 13.99 8.92 -10.82
N ARG A 54 14.92 8.18 -11.45
CA ARG A 54 15.61 8.62 -12.67
C ARG A 54 14.64 8.79 -13.84
N GLU A 55 13.71 7.85 -14.02
CA GLU A 55 12.73 7.91 -15.10
C GLU A 55 11.72 9.06 -14.90
N CYS A 56 11.25 9.29 -13.67
CA CYS A 56 10.39 10.42 -13.34
C CYS A 56 11.08 11.75 -13.69
N LYS A 57 12.35 11.91 -13.30
CA LYS A 57 13.16 13.10 -13.63
C LYS A 57 13.32 13.29 -15.13
N ALA A 58 13.57 12.21 -15.88
CA ALA A 58 13.70 12.27 -17.34
C ALA A 58 12.39 12.67 -18.04
N GLN A 59 11.24 12.27 -17.49
CA GLN A 59 9.92 12.58 -18.08
C GLN A 59 9.26 13.85 -17.53
N GLY A 60 9.83 14.49 -16.51
CA GLY A 60 9.30 15.70 -15.89
C GLY A 60 8.16 15.46 -14.90
N ILE A 61 8.12 14.27 -14.28
CA ILE A 61 7.16 13.91 -13.22
C ILE A 61 7.88 14.01 -11.86
N LYS A 62 7.21 14.55 -10.83
CA LYS A 62 7.72 14.55 -9.46
C LYS A 62 7.60 13.14 -8.86
N PRO A 63 8.71 12.46 -8.53
CA PRO A 63 8.65 11.16 -7.89
C PRO A 63 8.25 11.29 -6.40
N VAL A 64 7.36 10.41 -5.94
CA VAL A 64 7.11 10.14 -4.52
C VAL A 64 7.55 8.70 -4.24
N ILE A 65 8.59 8.52 -3.42
CA ILE A 65 9.10 7.19 -3.12
C ILE A 65 8.35 6.63 -1.92
N GLY A 66 7.77 5.44 -2.06
CA GLY A 66 7.08 4.75 -1.01
C GLY A 66 7.27 3.24 -1.07
N CYS A 67 6.50 2.53 -0.24
CA CYS A 67 6.46 1.08 -0.17
C CYS A 67 5.12 0.68 0.46
N GLU A 68 4.46 -0.33 -0.10
CA GLU A 68 3.40 -1.03 0.63
C GLU A 68 4.04 -2.12 1.48
N VAL A 69 4.27 -1.82 2.75
CA VAL A 69 4.92 -2.75 3.67
C VAL A 69 3.93 -3.76 4.23
N TYR A 70 4.45 -4.94 4.57
CA TYR A 70 3.68 -5.94 5.30
C TYR A 70 3.91 -5.77 6.80
N VAL A 71 2.87 -5.51 7.58
CA VAL A 71 2.94 -5.41 9.04
C VAL A 71 2.50 -6.73 9.65
N ALA A 72 3.36 -7.36 10.43
CA ALA A 72 3.04 -8.60 11.12
C ALA A 72 1.89 -8.38 12.12
N ASN A 73 1.01 -9.39 12.22
CA ASN A 73 0.07 -9.44 13.33
C ASN A 73 0.80 -9.89 14.60
N GLY A 74 1.28 -8.93 15.38
CA GLY A 74 2.20 -9.13 16.50
C GLY A 74 3.67 -8.88 16.11
N SER A 75 4.59 -9.69 16.64
CA SER A 75 6.02 -9.52 16.37
C SER A 75 6.42 -10.01 14.96
N ARG A 76 7.36 -9.30 14.31
CA ARG A 76 7.96 -9.72 13.03
C ARG A 76 8.69 -11.06 13.12
N PHE A 77 9.21 -11.41 14.29
CA PHE A 77 9.85 -12.70 14.57
C PHE A 77 8.84 -13.84 14.74
N GLY A 78 7.57 -13.52 14.96
CA GLY A 78 6.50 -14.49 15.12
C GLY A 78 6.22 -15.24 13.83
N LYS A 79 6.12 -16.57 13.95
CA LYS A 79 5.68 -17.48 12.89
C LYS A 79 4.39 -18.16 13.34
N PRO A 80 3.26 -17.44 13.37
CA PRO A 80 2.00 -18.06 13.76
C PRO A 80 1.75 -19.26 12.85
N GLU A 81 1.53 -20.43 13.44
CA GLU A 81 1.20 -21.62 12.69
C GLU A 81 -0.08 -21.40 11.87
N ASN A 82 -0.30 -22.24 10.85
CA ASN A 82 -1.58 -22.34 10.14
C ASN A 82 -2.67 -22.82 11.11
N THR A 83 -3.03 -21.99 12.08
CA THR A 83 -4.22 -22.20 12.87
C THR A 83 -5.36 -21.82 11.94
N ASN A 84 -6.33 -22.73 11.76
CA ASN A 84 -7.57 -22.52 11.00
C ASN A 84 -8.49 -21.46 11.66
N THR A 85 -7.90 -20.46 12.34
CA THR A 85 -8.56 -19.46 13.18
C THR A 85 -9.02 -18.25 12.38
N GLY A 86 -8.74 -18.18 11.06
CA GLY A 86 -9.09 -17.05 10.22
C GLY A 86 -8.31 -15.76 10.52
N VAL A 87 -7.29 -15.83 11.39
CA VAL A 87 -6.48 -14.66 11.77
C VAL A 87 -5.49 -14.33 10.65
N ARG A 88 -5.54 -13.09 10.15
CA ARG A 88 -4.57 -12.60 9.17
C ARG A 88 -3.15 -12.63 9.74
N LYS A 89 -2.22 -13.17 8.95
CA LYS A 89 -0.78 -13.29 9.30
C LYS A 89 -0.04 -11.96 9.28
N TYR A 90 -0.52 -11.05 8.44
CA TYR A 90 0.00 -9.71 8.24
C TYR A 90 -1.07 -8.83 7.59
N PHE A 91 -0.84 -7.52 7.63
CA PHE A 91 -1.65 -6.49 7.01
C PHE A 91 -0.80 -5.63 6.08
N HIS A 92 -1.45 -4.97 5.13
CA HIS A 92 -0.79 -3.98 4.28
C HIS A 92 -0.76 -2.61 4.97
N LEU A 93 0.25 -1.81 4.65
CA LEU A 93 0.38 -0.43 5.11
C LEU A 93 1.16 0.38 4.07
N ILE A 94 0.66 1.56 3.70
CA ILE A 94 1.36 2.43 2.76
C ILE A 94 2.23 3.41 3.52
N LEU A 95 3.51 3.43 3.17
CA LEU A 95 4.49 4.40 3.67
C LEU A 95 5.06 5.20 2.51
N LEU A 96 5.04 6.53 2.62
CA LEU A 96 5.61 7.46 1.67
C LEU A 96 6.72 8.27 2.34
N ALA A 97 7.88 8.39 1.70
CA ALA A 97 8.97 9.21 2.20
C ALA A 97 8.68 10.70 1.93
N GLU A 98 8.40 11.46 2.98
CA GLU A 98 8.24 12.92 2.93
C GLU A 98 9.60 13.62 2.86
N THR A 99 10.59 13.08 3.57
CA THR A 99 11.93 13.67 3.70
C THR A 99 13.03 12.67 3.37
N GLU A 100 14.28 13.13 3.30
CA GLU A 100 15.43 12.24 3.14
C GLU A 100 15.57 11.27 4.32
N ILE A 101 15.25 11.70 5.54
CA ILE A 101 15.22 10.83 6.73
C ILE A 101 14.15 9.75 6.53
N GLY A 102 12.96 10.12 6.05
CA GLY A 102 11.92 9.16 5.67
C GLY A 102 12.39 8.13 4.64
N TYR A 103 13.09 8.57 3.59
CA TYR A 103 13.65 7.65 2.59
C TYR A 103 14.65 6.66 3.21
N ARG A 104 15.54 7.14 4.09
CA ARG A 104 16.49 6.28 4.82
C ARG A 104 15.79 5.30 5.75
N ASN A 105 14.79 5.76 6.48
CA ASN A 105 13.96 4.93 7.34
C ASN A 105 13.21 3.85 6.56
N LEU A 106 12.65 4.19 5.40
CA LEU A 106 11.97 3.24 4.52
C LEU A 106 12.92 2.15 4.01
N MET A 107 14.17 2.51 3.66
CA MET A 107 15.21 1.52 3.30
C MET A 107 15.52 0.57 4.46
N VAL A 108 15.62 1.09 5.70
CA VAL A 108 15.85 0.27 6.89
C VAL A 108 14.67 -0.67 7.15
N LEU A 109 13.44 -0.16 7.11
CA LEU A 109 12.22 -0.96 7.29
C LEU A 109 12.14 -2.11 6.27
N CYS A 110 12.36 -1.83 4.98
CA CYS A 110 12.37 -2.86 3.96
C CYS A 110 13.48 -3.89 4.20
N SER A 111 14.69 -3.44 4.56
CA SER A 111 15.83 -4.32 4.86
C SER A 111 15.52 -5.25 6.04
N LYS A 112 15.02 -4.68 7.14
CA LYS A 112 14.58 -5.41 8.35
C LYS A 112 13.47 -6.41 8.03
N GLY A 113 12.53 -6.04 7.16
CA GLY A 113 11.48 -6.95 6.69
C GLY A 113 12.04 -8.23 6.08
N TYR A 114 13.10 -8.11 5.27
CA TYR A 114 13.79 -9.26 4.65
C TYR A 114 14.71 -10.01 5.62
N THR A 115 15.47 -9.31 6.48
CA THR A 115 16.50 -9.96 7.31
C THR A 115 15.97 -10.50 8.64
N GLU A 116 14.90 -9.92 9.19
CA GLU A 116 14.36 -10.28 10.50
C GLU A 116 12.94 -10.85 10.43
N GLY A 117 12.08 -10.27 9.60
CA GLY A 117 10.64 -10.59 9.59
C GLY A 117 10.15 -11.50 8.45
N MET A 118 11.08 -12.06 7.68
CA MET A 118 10.76 -12.90 6.54
C MET A 118 10.07 -14.19 6.98
N TYR A 119 8.82 -14.35 6.54
CA TYR A 119 8.04 -15.59 6.67
C TYR A 119 7.54 -16.03 5.29
N TYR A 120 6.32 -15.63 4.91
CA TYR A 120 5.86 -15.71 3.51
C TYR A 120 6.13 -14.42 2.72
N LYS A 121 6.20 -13.30 3.46
CA LYS A 121 6.47 -11.96 2.97
C LYS A 121 7.48 -11.30 3.93
N PRO A 122 8.24 -10.29 3.47
CA PRO A 122 9.15 -9.52 4.32
C PRO A 122 8.33 -8.60 5.23
N ARG A 123 8.09 -9.00 6.48
CA ARG A 123 7.21 -8.27 7.40
C ARG A 123 8.00 -7.39 8.35
N ILE A 124 7.49 -6.21 8.64
CA ILE A 124 7.91 -5.39 9.78
C ILE A 124 6.89 -5.55 10.92
N ASP A 125 7.06 -4.79 12.00
CA ASP A 125 6.11 -4.71 13.09
C ASP A 125 6.05 -3.29 13.67
N GLU A 126 5.18 -3.09 14.65
CA GLU A 126 4.95 -1.80 15.28
C GLU A 126 6.19 -1.25 16.03
N GLU A 127 7.05 -2.13 16.56
CA GLU A 127 8.31 -1.74 17.18
C GLU A 127 9.21 -1.01 16.17
N LEU A 128 9.41 -1.62 14.99
CA LEU A 128 10.19 -0.99 13.93
C LEU A 128 9.51 0.28 13.39
N LEU A 129 8.18 0.28 13.24
CA LEU A 129 7.46 1.48 12.82
C LEU A 129 7.65 2.63 13.80
N THR A 130 7.59 2.36 15.11
CA THR A 130 7.83 3.36 16.15
C THR A 130 9.27 3.90 16.10
N GLN A 131 10.25 3.03 15.82
CA GLN A 131 11.65 3.41 15.77
C GLN A 131 12.01 4.22 14.50
N TYR A 132 11.35 3.95 13.38
CA TYR A 132 11.72 4.46 12.06
C TYR A 132 10.56 5.24 11.37
N SER A 133 9.68 5.89 12.13
CA SER A 133 8.55 6.66 11.55
C SER A 133 8.92 8.07 11.10
N GLU A 134 10.05 8.63 11.58
CA GLU A 134 10.43 10.01 11.26
C GLU A 134 10.54 10.24 9.75
N GLY A 135 9.89 11.30 9.26
CA GLY A 135 9.88 11.66 7.85
C GLY A 135 9.02 10.77 6.94
N LEU A 136 8.19 9.88 7.51
CA LEU A 136 7.25 9.05 6.78
C LEU A 136 5.82 9.57 6.91
N ILE A 137 5.09 9.55 5.79
CA ILE A 137 3.64 9.66 5.73
C ILE A 137 3.07 8.24 5.64
N CYS A 138 2.01 7.97 6.40
CA CYS A 138 1.34 6.68 6.46
C CYS A 138 -0.12 6.77 5.97
N LEU A 139 -0.52 5.86 5.09
CA LEU A 139 -1.91 5.67 4.69
C LEU A 139 -2.41 4.32 5.21
N SER A 140 -3.68 4.24 5.59
CA SER A 140 -4.27 3.04 6.22
C SER A 140 -4.38 1.79 5.34
N ALA A 141 -3.95 1.87 4.07
CA ALA A 141 -3.98 0.82 3.05
C ALA A 141 -5.37 0.40 2.56
N CYS A 142 -5.37 -0.54 1.61
CA CYS A 142 -6.55 -1.15 0.98
C CYS A 142 -7.29 -2.11 1.94
N LEU A 143 -8.21 -2.93 1.42
CA LEU A 143 -8.92 -3.96 2.21
C LEU A 143 -8.01 -4.96 2.95
N ALA A 144 -6.74 -5.07 2.53
CA ALA A 144 -5.75 -5.88 3.22
C ALA A 144 -5.08 -5.19 4.43
N GLY A 145 -5.39 -3.91 4.68
CA GLY A 145 -4.96 -3.16 5.85
C GLY A 145 -5.68 -3.58 7.14
N GLU A 146 -5.06 -3.28 8.28
CA GLU A 146 -5.60 -3.63 9.60
C GLU A 146 -6.89 -2.85 9.92
N LEU A 147 -6.93 -1.54 9.60
CA LEU A 147 -8.08 -0.70 9.90
C LEU A 147 -9.37 -1.15 9.18
N PRO A 148 -9.39 -1.33 7.83
CA PRO A 148 -10.58 -1.85 7.16
C PRO A 148 -10.98 -3.23 7.68
N SER A 149 -10.00 -4.10 7.97
CA SER A 149 -10.25 -5.43 8.53
C SER A 149 -10.94 -5.37 9.90
N LEU A 150 -10.54 -4.47 10.80
CA LEU A 150 -11.17 -4.30 12.11
C LEU A 150 -12.62 -3.78 11.97
N LEU A 151 -12.83 -2.78 11.11
CA LEU A 151 -14.16 -2.23 10.86
C LEU A 151 -15.13 -3.27 10.29
N LEU A 152 -14.70 -4.05 9.30
CA LEU A 152 -15.50 -5.12 8.71
C LEU A 152 -15.80 -6.27 9.70
N GLN A 153 -14.97 -6.45 10.73
CA GLN A 153 -15.22 -7.40 11.82
C GLN A 153 -16.12 -6.82 12.94
N GLY A 154 -16.59 -5.58 12.83
CA GLY A 154 -17.38 -4.91 13.87
C GLY A 154 -16.57 -4.50 15.10
N LYS A 155 -15.23 -4.53 15.02
CA LYS A 155 -14.30 -4.23 16.11
C LYS A 155 -14.02 -2.73 16.22
N GLN A 156 -15.07 -1.97 16.55
CA GLN A 156 -15.04 -0.51 16.49
C GLN A 156 -14.04 0.10 17.48
N ALA A 157 -13.96 -0.45 18.70
CA ALA A 157 -13.06 0.06 19.73
C ALA A 157 -11.59 -0.19 19.35
N GLU A 158 -11.28 -1.38 18.80
CA GLU A 158 -9.95 -1.69 18.31
C GLU A 158 -9.57 -0.85 17.09
N ALA A 159 -10.52 -0.59 16.17
CA ALA A 159 -10.30 0.27 15.01
C ALA A 159 -9.96 1.71 15.42
N GLU A 160 -10.70 2.27 16.40
CA GLU A 160 -10.39 3.59 16.94
C GLU A 160 -9.03 3.62 17.64
N ALA A 161 -8.70 2.59 18.43
CA ALA A 161 -7.41 2.47 19.08
C ALA A 161 -6.27 2.36 18.06
N HIS A 162 -6.46 1.62 16.97
CA HIS A 162 -5.50 1.51 15.87
C HIS A 162 -5.21 2.89 15.23
N VAL A 163 -6.25 3.65 14.88
CA VAL A 163 -6.07 5.00 14.30
C VAL A 163 -5.32 5.93 15.23
N ARG A 164 -5.68 5.95 16.52
CA ARG A 164 -4.99 6.79 17.52
C ARG A 164 -3.52 6.39 17.67
N ARG A 165 -3.25 5.09 17.68
CA ARG A 165 -1.90 4.53 17.81
C ARG A 165 -1.02 4.90 16.62
N TYR A 166 -1.47 4.66 15.40
CA TYR A 166 -0.71 5.00 14.20
C TYR A 166 -0.53 6.51 14.05
N ARG A 167 -1.53 7.31 14.40
CA ARG A 167 -1.38 8.78 14.45
C ARG A 167 -0.34 9.24 15.48
N SER A 168 -0.16 8.51 16.58
CA SER A 168 0.91 8.81 17.55
C SER A 168 2.30 8.42 17.05
N ILE A 169 2.40 7.35 16.25
CA ILE A 169 3.66 6.88 15.65
C ILE A 169 4.14 7.83 14.54
N PHE A 170 3.27 8.17 13.59
CA PHE A 170 3.65 8.98 12.42
C PHE A 170 3.50 10.48 12.63
N GLY A 171 2.63 10.89 13.57
CA GLY A 171 2.33 12.27 13.85
C GLY A 171 0.97 12.71 13.30
N ILE A 172 0.43 13.78 13.90
CA ILE A 172 -0.93 14.27 13.66
C ILE A 172 -1.23 14.62 12.19
N ASN A 173 -0.20 15.04 11.45
CA ASN A 173 -0.29 15.49 10.07
C ASN A 173 0.16 14.44 9.04
N ASN A 174 0.62 13.27 9.50
CA ASN A 174 1.31 12.29 8.68
C ASN A 174 0.62 10.92 8.66
N TYR A 175 -0.59 10.82 9.21
CA TYR A 175 -1.44 9.63 9.10
C TYR A 175 -2.76 9.98 8.42
N PHE A 176 -3.10 9.23 7.38
CA PHE A 176 -4.28 9.43 6.56
C PHE A 176 -5.09 8.15 6.47
N ILE A 177 -6.42 8.28 6.50
CA ILE A 177 -7.31 7.16 6.20
C ILE A 177 -7.48 7.09 4.68
N GLU A 178 -7.10 5.94 4.12
CA GLU A 178 -7.11 5.69 2.69
C GLU A 178 -8.48 5.17 2.23
N LEU A 179 -8.95 5.70 1.10
CA LEU A 179 -10.21 5.34 0.46
C LEU A 179 -9.98 4.91 -0.98
N GLN A 180 -10.63 3.83 -1.37
CA GLN A 180 -10.57 3.23 -2.70
C GLN A 180 -11.97 2.82 -3.14
N LYS A 181 -12.19 2.66 -4.46
CA LYS A 181 -13.50 2.28 -4.99
C LYS A 181 -13.36 1.50 -6.31
N HIS A 182 -13.44 0.18 -6.22
CA HIS A 182 -13.36 -0.73 -7.35
C HIS A 182 -14.66 -1.51 -7.61
N GLY A 183 -15.72 -1.24 -6.85
CA GLY A 183 -17.00 -1.97 -6.92
C GLY A 183 -16.99 -3.32 -6.19
N ILE A 184 -16.02 -3.52 -5.29
CA ILE A 184 -15.94 -4.71 -4.45
C ILE A 184 -16.88 -4.53 -3.25
N ALA A 185 -17.74 -5.52 -2.99
CA ALA A 185 -18.77 -5.42 -1.94
C ALA A 185 -18.22 -5.07 -0.55
N ASP A 186 -17.04 -5.58 -0.18
CA ASP A 186 -16.44 -5.26 1.12
C ASP A 186 -15.80 -3.86 1.15
N GLU A 187 -15.35 -3.31 0.01
CA GLU A 187 -14.96 -1.89 -0.07
C GLU A 187 -16.16 -0.99 0.13
N GLU A 188 -17.29 -1.31 -0.52
CA GLU A 188 -18.53 -0.53 -0.39
C GLU A 188 -19.08 -0.53 1.04
N LYS A 189 -18.90 -1.65 1.78
CA LYS A 189 -19.21 -1.72 3.21
C LYS A 189 -18.23 -0.94 4.08
N ALA A 190 -16.93 -1.05 3.81
CA ALA A 190 -15.88 -0.43 4.63
C ALA A 190 -15.82 1.10 4.45
N ALA A 191 -16.05 1.61 3.23
CA ALA A 191 -15.94 3.03 2.90
C ALA A 191 -16.73 3.98 3.83
N PRO A 192 -18.03 3.80 4.09
CA PRO A 192 -18.76 4.67 5.02
C PRO A 192 -18.20 4.60 6.46
N MET A 193 -17.75 3.43 6.91
CA MET A 193 -17.17 3.25 8.24
C MET A 193 -15.82 3.97 8.38
N LEU A 194 -14.98 3.90 7.33
CA LEU A 194 -13.71 4.62 7.26
C LEU A 194 -13.94 6.14 7.26
N ILE A 195 -14.91 6.63 6.50
CA ILE A 195 -15.29 8.05 6.46
C ILE A 195 -15.79 8.52 7.83
N GLU A 196 -16.64 7.73 8.50
CA GLU A 196 -17.12 8.04 9.84
C GLU A 196 -15.96 8.10 10.84
N MET A 197 -15.07 7.11 10.82
CA MET A 197 -13.88 7.05 11.68
C MET A 197 -12.98 8.28 11.48
N ALA A 198 -12.72 8.65 10.22
CA ALA A 198 -11.93 9.81 9.85
C ALA A 198 -12.53 11.11 10.40
N ARG A 199 -13.84 11.30 10.22
CA ARG A 199 -14.57 12.48 10.72
C ARG A 199 -14.59 12.51 12.26
N LYS A 200 -14.87 11.38 12.90
CA LYS A 200 -14.93 11.24 14.36
C LYS A 200 -13.60 11.62 15.02
N LEU A 201 -12.48 11.20 14.43
CA LEU A 201 -11.15 11.38 15.01
C LEU A 201 -10.40 12.60 14.45
N GLY A 202 -11.01 13.33 13.51
CA GLY A 202 -10.37 14.46 12.82
C GLY A 202 -9.09 14.04 12.11
N VAL A 203 -9.12 12.91 11.41
CA VAL A 203 -8.01 12.37 10.61
C VAL A 203 -8.31 12.68 9.14
N PRO A 204 -7.35 13.26 8.39
CA PRO A 204 -7.55 13.53 6.97
C PRO A 204 -7.69 12.23 6.18
N MET A 205 -8.41 12.29 5.06
CA MET A 205 -8.59 11.17 4.14
C MET A 205 -7.82 11.41 2.86
N VAL A 206 -7.41 10.32 2.21
CA VAL A 206 -6.79 10.33 0.89
C VAL A 206 -7.48 9.31 0.00
N VAL A 207 -7.70 9.66 -1.28
CA VAL A 207 -8.25 8.72 -2.27
C VAL A 207 -7.10 8.19 -3.13
N THR A 208 -7.04 6.87 -3.27
CA THR A 208 -6.09 6.17 -4.14
C THR A 208 -6.81 5.12 -4.98
N ASN A 209 -6.07 4.33 -5.77
CA ASN A 209 -6.66 3.34 -6.67
C ASN A 209 -5.86 2.03 -6.76
N ASP A 210 -4.89 1.81 -5.86
CA ASP A 210 -4.12 0.56 -5.78
C ASP A 210 -3.69 -0.01 -7.15
N ALA A 211 -3.04 0.82 -7.96
CA ALA A 211 -2.92 0.54 -9.39
C ALA A 211 -1.85 -0.55 -9.65
N HIS A 212 -2.26 -1.69 -10.21
CA HIS A 212 -1.37 -2.81 -10.58
C HIS A 212 -1.00 -2.85 -12.06
N TYR A 213 -1.62 -1.99 -12.86
CA TYR A 213 -1.35 -1.84 -14.29
C TYR A 213 -1.66 -0.40 -14.75
N ALA A 214 -1.00 0.03 -15.84
CA ALA A 214 -1.02 1.42 -16.29
C ALA A 214 -2.33 1.79 -17.01
N GLU A 215 -2.88 0.90 -17.83
CA GLU A 215 -4.09 1.16 -18.62
C GLU A 215 -5.12 0.04 -18.40
N GLN A 216 -6.41 0.36 -18.48
CA GLN A 216 -7.49 -0.62 -18.27
C GLN A 216 -7.36 -1.86 -19.17
N LYS A 217 -6.90 -1.70 -20.41
CA LYS A 217 -6.67 -2.80 -21.36
C LYS A 217 -5.62 -3.82 -20.90
N ASP A 218 -4.77 -3.45 -19.95
CA ASP A 218 -3.71 -4.29 -19.42
C ASP A 218 -4.19 -5.26 -18.33
N ALA A 219 -5.46 -5.15 -17.88
CA ALA A 219 -6.03 -6.02 -16.84
C ALA A 219 -5.87 -7.50 -17.17
N VAL A 220 -6.08 -7.91 -18.42
CA VAL A 220 -5.89 -9.29 -18.87
C VAL A 220 -4.45 -9.77 -18.69
N ALA A 221 -3.46 -8.90 -18.91
CA ALA A 221 -2.06 -9.24 -18.72
C ALA A 221 -1.73 -9.43 -17.23
N GLN A 222 -2.32 -8.60 -16.36
CA GLN A 222 -2.16 -8.74 -14.91
C GLN A 222 -2.85 -10.01 -14.38
N ASP A 223 -4.05 -10.35 -14.85
CA ASP A 223 -4.73 -11.60 -14.50
C ASP A 223 -3.88 -12.84 -14.86
N ILE A 224 -3.25 -12.83 -16.03
CA ILE A 224 -2.33 -13.92 -16.44
C ILE A 224 -1.10 -13.96 -15.54
N LEU A 225 -0.52 -12.81 -15.20
CA LEU A 225 0.64 -12.74 -14.29
C LEU A 225 0.30 -13.33 -12.90
N LEU A 226 -0.88 -13.02 -12.36
CA LEU A 226 -1.39 -13.60 -11.12
C LEU A 226 -1.58 -15.13 -11.24
N CYS A 227 -2.10 -15.61 -12.38
CA CYS A 227 -2.22 -17.05 -12.64
C CYS A 227 -0.85 -17.75 -12.63
N ILE A 228 0.18 -17.14 -13.22
CA ILE A 228 1.56 -17.65 -13.17
C ILE A 228 2.07 -17.70 -11.72
N GLY A 229 1.90 -16.61 -10.96
CA GLY A 229 2.36 -16.54 -9.57
C GLY A 229 1.66 -17.52 -8.63
N THR A 230 0.38 -17.80 -8.88
CA THR A 230 -0.44 -18.72 -8.08
C THR A 230 -0.45 -20.15 -8.58
N LYS A 231 0.23 -20.45 -9.70
CA LYS A 231 0.24 -21.75 -10.38
C LYS A 231 -1.17 -22.24 -10.72
N LYS A 232 -2.03 -21.32 -11.15
CA LYS A 232 -3.41 -21.61 -11.59
C LYS A 232 -3.54 -21.33 -13.08
N THR A 233 -4.54 -21.93 -13.71
CA THR A 233 -4.96 -21.60 -15.08
C THR A 233 -5.93 -20.42 -15.05
N VAL A 234 -5.91 -19.60 -16.09
CA VAL A 234 -6.94 -18.56 -16.29
C VAL A 234 -8.31 -19.26 -16.29
N PRO A 235 -9.29 -18.80 -15.50
CA PRO A 235 -10.63 -19.35 -15.55
C PRO A 235 -11.17 -19.22 -16.98
N THR A 236 -11.66 -20.31 -17.56
CA THR A 236 -12.39 -20.24 -18.83
C THR A 236 -13.61 -19.35 -18.61
N PRO A 237 -13.84 -18.29 -19.42
CA PRO A 237 -15.04 -17.48 -19.26
C PRO A 237 -16.27 -18.39 -19.36
N THR A 238 -17.14 -18.36 -18.35
CA THR A 238 -18.47 -18.95 -18.48
C THR A 238 -19.23 -18.13 -19.52
N ALA A 239 -19.60 -18.79 -20.63
CA ALA A 239 -20.40 -18.21 -21.70
C ALA A 239 -21.74 -17.67 -21.21
#